data_AF-A0A3R7A1Q8-F1
#
_entry.id   AF-A0A3R7A1Q8-F1
#
_cell.length_a   1.000
_cell.length_b   1.000
_cell.length_c   1.000
_cell.angle_alpha   90.00
_cell.angle_beta   90.00
_cell.angle_gamma   90.00
#
_symmetry.space_group_name_H-M   'P 1'
#
loop_
_entity.id
_entity.type
_entity.pdbx_description
1 polymer ?
#
loop_
_entity_poly.entity_id
_entity_poly.type
_entity_poly.pdbx_seq_one_letter_code
_entity_poly.pdbx_strand_id
1 'polypeptide(L)'
;MGAHNALTDMGFALQRNQFVSGPALLDAGIRYLDIDTCAFVANAKRTVPMICHGYEWYLAQVHQPTVAGLLPIKQWLDKHPHEVIVLNFGDIADFTAVNIRGIATSTIQLRDELSYVVRQVFGSMAIWRDEPWDAAVNSNKATLGDLIAANRRVVVNVGISRSDSPIAWGQSDRVCREAWFPDALEWNDDHTDYNWAPVVQLVDDTMRSPCATNPQLLNKLEFQFHNALGGSIDAASVGVALNVYMESLVRRNGPIDKAPYFPFNLILTDHADKWKSEPTQPSDVDRAIAFVKRSRSRYVTQNEILDMIIVNATLRQDDATASTRTTARLLRRKPQLVQQVWKEFVEKGSTTTKPQAPRDMSLRTRLPVTSNLAKIIQDFVRQRRQGRYRTVAKDVAHFLRSQNLFEFDIESQSSTQAAYRSTQRVLAKLGYKRGKKKRGLGLRI
;
A
#
# COMPACT_ATOMS: atom_id res chain seq x y z
N MET A 1 -12.40 13.96 -3.22
CA MET A 1 -11.23 13.13 -2.84
C MET A 1 -10.20 13.16 -3.95
N GLY A 2 -8.95 12.77 -3.65
CA GLY A 2 -7.92 12.66 -4.67
C GLY A 2 -7.16 11.35 -4.66
N ALA A 3 -6.53 11.05 -5.78
CA ALA A 3 -5.66 9.91 -5.96
C ALA A 3 -4.21 10.39 -6.07
N HIS A 4 -3.33 9.91 -5.18
CA HIS A 4 -1.89 10.14 -5.26
C HIS A 4 -1.30 9.31 -6.40
N ASN A 5 -0.38 9.88 -7.18
CA ASN A 5 0.29 9.21 -8.31
C ASN A 5 -0.71 8.51 -9.25
N ALA A 6 -1.79 9.21 -9.57
CA ALA A 6 -2.77 8.84 -10.57
C ALA A 6 -2.13 8.49 -11.92
N LEU A 7 -2.79 7.65 -12.70
CA LEU A 7 -2.35 7.20 -14.04
C LEU A 7 -1.08 6.33 -14.06
N THR A 8 -0.58 5.93 -12.89
CA THR A 8 0.47 4.91 -12.74
C THR A 8 -0.07 3.49 -12.78
N ASP A 9 -1.21 3.28 -13.46
CA ASP A 9 -1.96 2.02 -13.48
C ASP A 9 -1.47 1.01 -14.52
N MET A 10 -0.32 1.25 -15.13
CA MET A 10 0.33 0.37 -16.09
C MET A 10 1.73 -0.01 -15.60
N GLY A 11 2.24 -1.19 -15.98
CA GLY A 11 3.62 -1.61 -15.64
C GLY A 11 3.76 -2.55 -14.42
N PHE A 12 4.97 -2.66 -13.88
CA PHE A 12 5.32 -3.72 -12.91
C PHE A 12 4.84 -3.40 -11.48
N ALA A 13 4.32 -4.41 -10.76
CA ALA A 13 3.55 -4.24 -9.52
C ALA A 13 4.29 -3.67 -8.28
N LEU A 14 5.60 -3.41 -8.36
CA LEU A 14 6.41 -2.95 -7.20
C LEU A 14 6.44 -1.42 -7.03
N GLN A 15 6.05 -0.67 -8.06
CA GLN A 15 6.03 0.81 -8.08
C GLN A 15 4.76 1.34 -8.76
N ARG A 16 3.74 0.48 -8.90
CA ARG A 16 2.40 0.82 -9.39
C ARG A 16 1.61 1.42 -8.23
N ASN A 17 1.31 2.73 -8.26
CA ASN A 17 0.57 3.38 -7.16
C ASN A 17 -0.94 3.28 -7.34
N GLN A 18 -1.43 3.19 -8.58
CA GLN A 18 -2.84 2.94 -8.87
C GLN A 18 -3.05 1.60 -9.58
N PHE A 19 -4.11 0.85 -9.24
CA PHE A 19 -4.38 -0.44 -9.89
C PHE A 19 -5.60 -0.43 -10.80
N VAL A 20 -6.27 0.71 -10.87
CA VAL A 20 -7.42 0.99 -11.70
C VAL A 20 -7.11 2.21 -12.56
N SER A 21 -7.78 2.32 -13.70
CA SER A 21 -7.56 3.41 -14.64
C SER A 21 -8.12 4.73 -14.13
N GLY A 22 -7.68 5.84 -14.74
CA GLY A 22 -8.22 7.17 -14.47
C GLY A 22 -9.76 7.21 -14.43
N PRO A 23 -10.48 6.70 -15.44
CA PRO A 23 -11.94 6.62 -15.43
C PRO A 23 -12.52 5.86 -14.23
N ALA A 24 -11.92 4.74 -13.82
CA ALA A 24 -12.40 3.98 -12.67
C ALA A 24 -12.18 4.72 -11.34
N LEU A 25 -11.13 5.54 -11.23
CA LEU A 25 -10.99 6.47 -10.10
C LEU A 25 -12.12 7.50 -10.10
N LEU A 26 -12.50 8.04 -11.27
CA LEU A 26 -13.59 9.00 -11.40
C LEU A 26 -14.95 8.36 -11.06
N ASP A 27 -15.21 7.13 -11.50
CA ASP A 27 -16.41 6.37 -11.13
C ASP A 27 -16.51 6.16 -9.61
N ALA A 28 -15.37 6.01 -8.93
CA ALA A 28 -15.29 5.91 -7.47
C ALA A 28 -15.43 7.25 -6.72
N GLY A 29 -15.67 8.36 -7.42
CA GLY A 29 -15.85 9.69 -6.82
C GLY A 29 -14.57 10.51 -6.62
N ILE A 30 -13.43 10.06 -7.16
CA ILE A 30 -12.19 10.86 -7.17
C ILE A 30 -12.37 12.04 -8.11
N ARG A 31 -11.98 13.25 -7.68
CA ARG A 31 -12.05 14.49 -8.49
C ARG A 31 -10.76 15.29 -8.49
N TYR A 32 -9.73 14.80 -7.81
CA TYR A 32 -8.39 15.37 -7.83
C TYR A 32 -7.41 14.27 -8.19
N LEU A 33 -6.64 14.46 -9.25
CA LEU A 33 -5.66 13.50 -9.69
C LEU A 33 -4.29 14.13 -9.50
N ASP A 34 -3.51 13.58 -8.57
CA ASP A 34 -2.10 13.93 -8.44
C ASP A 34 -1.29 13.09 -9.42
N ILE A 35 -0.59 13.72 -10.34
CA ILE A 35 -0.02 13.07 -11.51
C ILE A 35 1.46 13.43 -11.60
N ASP A 36 2.29 12.42 -11.36
CA ASP A 36 3.72 12.51 -11.60
C ASP A 36 4.00 12.51 -13.10
N THR A 37 4.78 13.49 -13.54
CA THR A 37 5.18 13.59 -14.95
C THR A 37 6.66 13.88 -15.09
N CYS A 38 7.26 13.36 -16.15
CA CYS A 38 8.65 13.61 -16.48
C CYS A 38 8.92 13.67 -17.97
N ALA A 39 10.12 14.13 -18.29
CA ALA A 39 10.71 14.01 -19.61
C ALA A 39 12.15 13.50 -19.50
N PHE A 40 12.61 12.83 -20.55
CA PHE A 40 13.98 12.34 -20.69
C PHE A 40 14.39 12.34 -22.16
N VAL A 41 15.65 12.00 -22.43
CA VAL A 41 16.14 11.79 -23.80
C VAL A 41 16.27 10.29 -24.05
N ALA A 42 15.57 9.82 -25.08
CA ALA A 42 15.70 8.46 -25.61
C ALA A 42 16.16 8.54 -27.07
N ASN A 43 17.23 7.82 -27.41
CA ASN A 43 17.79 7.80 -28.78
C ASN A 43 18.07 9.21 -29.33
N ALA A 44 18.71 10.07 -28.53
CA ALA A 44 18.99 11.48 -28.85
C ALA A 44 17.75 12.36 -29.14
N LYS A 45 16.55 11.87 -28.82
CA LYS A 45 15.30 12.63 -28.93
C LYS A 45 14.69 12.82 -27.56
N ARG A 46 14.28 14.05 -27.27
CA ARG A 46 13.49 14.35 -26.07
C ARG A 46 12.13 13.66 -26.20
N THR A 47 11.73 12.96 -25.16
CA THR A 47 10.40 12.36 -25.09
C THR A 47 9.36 13.44 -24.89
N VAL A 48 8.14 13.22 -25.40
CA VAL A 48 6.97 13.96 -24.92
C VAL A 48 6.83 13.77 -23.40
N PRO A 49 6.10 14.64 -22.68
CA PRO A 49 5.80 14.41 -21.28
C PRO A 49 5.21 13.01 -21.08
N MET A 50 5.77 12.29 -20.10
CA MET A 50 5.41 10.93 -19.74
C MET A 50 4.88 10.90 -18.31
N ILE A 51 3.87 10.07 -18.07
CA ILE A 51 3.53 9.63 -16.71
C ILE A 51 4.66 8.73 -16.22
N CYS A 52 5.20 9.06 -15.06
CA CYS A 52 6.27 8.30 -14.43
C CYS A 52 6.16 8.36 -12.92
N HIS A 53 7.09 7.72 -12.23
CA HIS A 53 7.17 7.81 -10.78
C HIS A 53 8.62 7.62 -10.34
N GLY A 54 9.11 8.55 -9.52
CA GLY A 54 10.47 8.55 -8.98
C GLY A 54 11.30 9.76 -9.41
N TYR A 55 12.21 10.17 -8.52
CA TYR A 55 12.99 11.41 -8.64
C TYR A 55 14.37 11.23 -9.29
N GLU A 56 14.77 9.98 -9.52
CA GLU A 56 16.07 9.61 -10.12
C GLU A 56 15.84 8.75 -11.36
N TRP A 57 16.36 9.19 -12.52
CA TRP A 57 16.12 8.56 -13.82
C TRP A 57 16.28 7.03 -13.83
N TYR A 58 17.33 6.50 -13.21
CA TYR A 58 17.66 5.07 -13.24
C TYR A 58 16.80 4.22 -12.28
N LEU A 59 16.03 4.86 -11.40
CA LEU A 59 15.04 4.24 -10.50
C LEU A 59 13.61 4.62 -10.87
N ALA A 60 13.44 5.60 -11.75
CA ALA A 60 12.15 6.11 -12.16
C ALA A 60 11.48 5.09 -13.08
N GLN A 61 10.22 4.80 -12.76
CA GLN A 61 9.38 4.00 -13.64
C GLN A 61 8.66 4.92 -14.61
N VAL A 62 8.81 4.67 -15.91
CA VAL A 62 8.04 5.34 -16.95
C VAL A 62 6.85 4.45 -17.32
N HIS A 63 5.64 4.97 -17.21
CA HIS A 63 4.41 4.20 -17.39
C HIS A 63 3.85 4.35 -18.80
N GLN A 64 3.54 5.58 -19.22
CA GLN A 64 2.87 5.87 -20.49
C GLN A 64 3.01 7.34 -20.85
N PRO A 65 2.82 7.74 -22.13
CA PRO A 65 2.72 9.15 -22.50
C PRO A 65 1.58 9.85 -21.74
N THR A 66 1.80 11.09 -21.30
CA THR A 66 0.80 11.86 -20.54
C THR A 66 -0.50 12.04 -21.34
N VAL A 67 -0.42 12.26 -22.65
CA VAL A 67 -1.59 12.30 -23.55
C VAL A 67 -2.42 11.01 -23.44
N ALA A 68 -1.77 9.85 -23.44
CA ALA A 68 -2.45 8.55 -23.39
C ALA A 68 -3.15 8.32 -22.05
N GLY A 69 -2.56 8.79 -20.94
CA GLY A 69 -3.19 8.73 -19.61
C GLY A 69 -4.39 9.68 -19.46
N LEU A 70 -4.33 10.87 -20.07
CA LEU A 70 -5.37 11.89 -19.95
C LEU A 70 -6.57 11.67 -20.90
N LEU A 71 -6.37 11.03 -22.05
CA LEU A 71 -7.44 10.84 -23.04
C LEU A 71 -8.65 10.05 -22.49
N PRO A 72 -8.48 8.94 -21.74
CA PRO A 72 -9.61 8.26 -21.11
C PRO A 72 -10.37 9.14 -20.10
N ILE A 73 -9.67 10.01 -19.35
CA ILE A 73 -10.31 10.97 -18.43
C ILE A 73 -11.18 11.95 -19.22
N LYS A 74 -10.69 12.48 -20.34
CA LYS A 74 -11.48 13.35 -21.23
C LYS A 74 -12.74 12.64 -21.74
N GLN A 75 -12.61 11.41 -22.22
CA GLN A 75 -13.75 10.62 -22.70
C GLN A 75 -14.79 10.37 -21.59
N TRP A 76 -14.33 10.20 -20.35
CA TRP A 76 -15.20 10.07 -19.20
C TRP A 76 -15.93 11.40 -18.90
N LEU A 77 -15.24 12.54 -18.91
CA LEU A 77 -15.84 13.86 -18.69
C LEU A 77 -16.84 14.27 -19.78
N ASP A 78 -16.67 13.77 -21.00
CA ASP A 78 -17.63 13.98 -22.09
C ASP A 78 -18.95 13.24 -21.84
N LYS A 79 -18.88 12.07 -21.18
CA LYS A 79 -20.07 11.29 -20.78
C LYS A 79 -20.71 11.80 -19.48
N HIS A 80 -19.97 12.55 -18.68
CA HIS A 80 -20.40 13.08 -17.38
C HIS A 80 -20.31 14.61 -17.38
N PRO A 81 -21.25 15.32 -18.02
CA PRO A 81 -21.14 16.76 -18.26
C PRO A 81 -21.19 17.63 -16.99
N HIS A 82 -21.67 17.07 -15.88
CA HIS A 82 -21.81 17.79 -14.61
C HIS A 82 -20.59 17.65 -13.68
N GLU A 83 -19.51 17.08 -14.18
CA GLU A 83 -18.33 16.77 -13.37
C GLU A 83 -17.22 17.78 -13.60
N VAL A 84 -16.58 18.20 -12.51
CA VAL A 84 -15.41 19.08 -12.48
C VAL A 84 -14.28 18.40 -11.73
N ILE A 85 -13.08 18.43 -12.30
CA ILE A 85 -11.89 17.79 -11.74
C ILE A 85 -10.71 18.75 -11.62
N VAL A 86 -9.75 18.36 -10.79
CA VAL A 86 -8.44 19.00 -10.66
C VAL A 86 -7.38 18.01 -11.14
N LEU A 87 -6.52 18.46 -12.05
CA LEU A 87 -5.29 17.78 -12.43
C LEU A 87 -4.13 18.50 -11.75
N ASN A 88 -3.46 17.82 -10.84
CA ASN A 88 -2.29 18.32 -10.16
C ASN A 88 -1.06 17.61 -10.69
N PHE A 89 -0.18 18.32 -11.38
CA PHE A 89 1.13 17.80 -11.74
C PHE A 89 2.12 18.29 -10.70
N GLY A 90 2.00 17.82 -9.45
CA GLY A 90 2.79 18.30 -8.32
C GLY A 90 4.27 17.92 -8.46
N ASP A 91 4.51 16.65 -8.77
CA ASP A 91 5.83 16.08 -8.97
C ASP A 91 6.18 16.04 -10.46
N ILE A 92 7.02 17.00 -10.85
CA ILE A 92 7.51 17.17 -12.20
C ILE A 92 9.03 17.02 -12.23
N ALA A 93 9.50 16.01 -12.93
CA ALA A 93 10.92 15.68 -13.03
C ALA A 93 11.42 15.78 -14.48
N ASP A 94 12.33 16.71 -14.78
CA ASP A 94 13.09 16.65 -16.02
C ASP A 94 14.39 15.89 -15.78
N PHE A 95 14.48 14.64 -16.28
CA PHE A 95 15.67 13.82 -16.08
C PHE A 95 16.89 14.30 -16.88
N THR A 96 16.71 15.30 -17.74
CA THR A 96 17.82 15.96 -18.45
C THR A 96 18.35 17.19 -17.72
N ALA A 97 17.66 17.65 -16.67
CA ALA A 97 18.05 18.78 -15.84
C ALA A 97 18.02 18.40 -14.36
N VAL A 98 19.20 18.20 -13.77
CA VAL A 98 19.35 17.84 -12.36
C VAL A 98 19.95 19.00 -11.56
N ASN A 99 19.56 19.13 -10.29
CA ASN A 99 20.18 20.08 -9.37
C ASN A 99 21.56 19.61 -8.87
N ILE A 100 22.21 20.41 -8.02
CA ILE A 100 23.53 20.10 -7.43
C ILE A 100 23.60 18.78 -6.64
N ARG A 101 22.44 18.21 -6.26
CA ARG A 101 22.32 16.93 -5.55
C ARG A 101 22.04 15.77 -6.50
N GLY A 102 22.02 16.00 -7.82
CA GLY A 102 21.70 14.98 -8.82
C GLY A 102 20.21 14.63 -8.92
N ILE A 103 19.32 15.42 -8.30
CA ILE A 103 17.88 15.18 -8.31
C ILE A 103 17.27 15.90 -9.52
N ALA A 104 16.40 15.22 -10.24
CA ALA A 104 15.68 15.78 -11.38
C ALA A 104 14.86 17.01 -10.96
N THR A 105 14.87 18.04 -11.80
CA THR A 105 14.17 19.29 -11.52
C THR A 105 13.18 19.61 -12.62
N SER A 106 12.04 20.20 -12.24
CA SER A 106 11.09 20.76 -13.20
C SER A 106 11.76 21.88 -14.00
N THR A 107 11.63 21.85 -15.32
CA THR A 107 12.12 22.90 -16.24
C THR A 107 10.96 23.67 -16.85
N ILE A 108 11.21 24.93 -17.26
CA ILE A 108 10.21 25.72 -18.02
C ILE A 108 9.77 24.95 -19.27
N GLN A 109 10.74 24.36 -20.00
CA GLN A 109 10.46 23.55 -21.18
C GLN A 109 9.46 22.42 -20.90
N LEU A 110 9.66 21.62 -19.83
CA LEU A 110 8.74 20.53 -19.49
C LEU A 110 7.36 21.05 -19.09
N ARG A 111 7.29 22.17 -18.38
CA ARG A 111 6.02 22.80 -17.99
C ARG A 111 5.23 23.29 -19.22
N ASP A 112 5.91 23.87 -20.20
CA ASP A 112 5.29 24.32 -21.46
C ASP A 112 4.83 23.13 -22.32
N GLU A 113 5.66 22.09 -22.43
CA GLU A 113 5.31 20.84 -23.12
C GLU A 113 4.06 20.19 -22.48
N LEU A 114 3.97 20.21 -21.15
CA LEU A 114 2.81 19.71 -20.42
C LEU A 114 1.55 20.55 -20.67
N SER A 115 1.67 21.88 -20.68
CA SER A 115 0.56 22.79 -21.03
C SER A 115 0.01 22.47 -22.42
N TYR A 116 0.89 22.24 -23.40
CA TYR A 116 0.50 21.81 -24.74
C TYR A 116 -0.27 20.48 -24.72
N VAL A 117 0.22 19.47 -23.99
CA VAL A 117 -0.43 18.16 -23.85
C VAL A 117 -1.84 18.28 -23.27
N VAL A 118 -2.00 19.03 -22.18
CA VAL A 118 -3.29 19.19 -21.51
C VAL A 118 -4.26 19.96 -22.41
N ARG A 119 -3.81 21.00 -23.12
CA ARG A 119 -4.62 21.73 -24.11
C ARG A 119 -5.01 20.86 -25.29
N GLN A 120 -4.12 20.00 -25.77
CA GLN A 120 -4.43 19.05 -26.82
C GLN A 120 -5.57 18.10 -26.42
N VAL A 121 -5.61 17.66 -25.16
CA VAL A 121 -6.60 16.69 -24.68
C VAL A 121 -7.92 17.36 -24.28
N PHE A 122 -7.85 18.44 -23.48
CA PHE A 122 -9.03 19.05 -22.87
C PHE A 122 -9.50 20.32 -23.59
N GLY A 123 -8.65 20.94 -24.42
CA GLY A 123 -8.95 22.19 -25.10
C GLY A 123 -9.39 23.27 -24.12
N SER A 124 -10.48 23.96 -24.45
CA SER A 124 -11.08 24.98 -23.59
C SER A 124 -11.69 24.45 -22.29
N MET A 125 -11.80 23.13 -22.10
CA MET A 125 -12.29 22.59 -20.82
C MET A 125 -11.30 22.83 -19.68
N ALA A 126 -10.00 22.94 -20.00
CA ALA A 126 -8.96 23.28 -19.06
C ALA A 126 -9.00 24.77 -18.69
N ILE A 127 -8.77 25.04 -17.40
CA ILE A 127 -8.60 26.37 -16.84
C ILE A 127 -7.16 26.50 -16.39
N TRP A 128 -6.53 27.60 -16.79
CA TRP A 128 -5.16 27.96 -16.45
C TRP A 128 -5.11 29.33 -15.79
N ARG A 129 -3.96 29.65 -15.19
CA ARG A 129 -3.68 31.01 -14.70
C ARG A 129 -3.65 31.99 -15.88
N ASP A 130 -4.13 33.20 -15.64
CA ASP A 130 -4.21 34.29 -16.60
C ASP A 130 -5.09 33.99 -17.83
N GLU A 131 -5.98 33.00 -17.71
CA GLU A 131 -6.96 32.65 -18.73
C GLU A 131 -8.40 33.02 -18.33
N PRO A 132 -9.35 33.03 -19.27
CA PRO A 132 -10.76 33.16 -18.94
C PRO A 132 -11.14 32.17 -17.83
N TRP A 133 -11.84 32.68 -16.82
CA TRP A 133 -12.21 32.00 -15.57
C TRP A 133 -11.17 31.96 -14.46
N ASP A 134 -9.89 32.29 -14.68
CA ASP A 134 -8.89 32.39 -13.59
C ASP A 134 -9.39 33.30 -12.47
N ALA A 135 -9.63 34.58 -12.77
CA ALA A 135 -10.00 35.56 -11.75
C ALA A 135 -11.24 35.12 -10.93
N ALA A 136 -12.23 34.50 -11.58
CA ALA A 136 -13.44 34.01 -10.92
C ALA A 136 -13.16 32.77 -10.05
N VAL A 137 -12.34 31.84 -10.54
CA VAL A 137 -11.91 30.62 -9.86
C VAL A 137 -10.93 30.92 -8.71
N ASN A 138 -10.12 31.97 -8.82
CA ASN A 138 -9.14 32.40 -7.83
C ASN A 138 -9.73 33.28 -6.73
N SER A 139 -10.78 34.04 -7.03
CA SER A 139 -11.52 34.81 -6.02
C SER A 139 -12.68 34.02 -5.38
N ASN A 140 -12.79 32.72 -5.65
CA ASN A 140 -13.90 31.85 -5.21
C ASN A 140 -15.29 32.41 -5.59
N LYS A 141 -15.40 33.16 -6.69
CA LYS A 141 -16.64 33.72 -7.21
C LYS A 141 -17.36 32.79 -8.18
N ALA A 142 -16.62 31.91 -8.86
CA ALA A 142 -17.20 30.89 -9.72
C ALA A 142 -17.84 29.78 -8.88
N THR A 143 -19.12 29.50 -9.12
CA THR A 143 -19.77 28.31 -8.57
C THR A 143 -19.51 27.09 -9.44
N LEU A 144 -19.75 25.89 -8.89
CA LEU A 144 -19.69 24.64 -9.67
C LEU A 144 -20.66 24.68 -10.87
N GLY A 145 -21.84 25.27 -10.69
CA GLY A 145 -22.83 25.44 -11.75
C GLY A 145 -22.32 26.33 -12.89
N ASP A 146 -21.62 27.42 -12.57
CA ASP A 146 -21.04 28.31 -13.58
C ASP A 146 -19.98 27.59 -14.42
N LEU A 147 -19.11 26.82 -13.76
CA LEU A 147 -18.06 26.02 -14.39
C LEU A 147 -18.63 24.95 -15.32
N ILE A 148 -19.68 24.26 -14.88
CA ILE A 148 -20.39 23.24 -15.69
C ILE A 148 -21.05 23.91 -16.90
N ALA A 149 -21.79 25.00 -16.70
CA ALA A 149 -22.50 25.70 -17.77
C ALA A 149 -21.53 26.25 -18.84
N ALA A 150 -20.35 26.70 -18.43
CA ALA A 150 -19.33 27.20 -19.33
C ALA A 150 -18.40 26.11 -19.91
N ASN A 151 -18.64 24.84 -19.55
CA ASN A 151 -17.77 23.70 -19.86
C ASN A 151 -16.30 23.93 -19.45
N ARG A 152 -16.06 24.64 -18.34
CA ARG A 152 -14.74 24.90 -17.73
C ARG A 152 -14.55 23.97 -16.54
N ARG A 153 -14.17 22.72 -16.83
CA ARG A 153 -14.34 21.60 -15.90
C ARG A 153 -13.04 20.92 -15.47
N VAL A 154 -11.89 21.42 -15.92
CA VAL A 154 -10.57 20.86 -15.58
C VAL A 154 -9.67 21.97 -15.06
N VAL A 155 -9.45 22.03 -13.75
CA VAL A 155 -8.50 22.97 -13.13
C VAL A 155 -7.10 22.34 -13.12
N VAL A 156 -6.07 23.07 -13.55
CA VAL A 156 -4.73 22.50 -13.76
C VAL A 156 -3.67 23.18 -12.89
N ASN A 157 -2.95 22.39 -12.10
CA ASN A 157 -1.78 22.85 -11.33
C ASN A 157 -0.50 22.18 -11.85
N VAL A 158 0.61 22.91 -11.81
CA VAL A 158 1.92 22.48 -12.31
C VAL A 158 2.98 22.85 -11.27
N GLY A 159 3.59 21.84 -10.66
CA GLY A 159 4.56 21.95 -9.58
C GLY A 159 3.92 22.03 -8.18
N ILE A 160 4.66 21.56 -7.17
CA ILE A 160 4.22 21.52 -5.77
C ILE A 160 4.21 22.91 -5.10
N SER A 161 5.24 23.72 -5.36
CA SER A 161 5.40 25.04 -4.78
C SER A 161 4.45 26.07 -5.40
N ARG A 162 4.36 27.26 -4.80
CA ARG A 162 3.73 28.39 -5.48
C ARG A 162 4.45 28.64 -6.80
N SER A 163 3.66 28.80 -7.85
CA SER A 163 4.20 28.91 -9.20
C SER A 163 4.77 30.30 -9.42
N ASP A 164 6.00 30.30 -9.93
CA ASP A 164 6.68 31.44 -10.53
C ASP A 164 6.23 31.69 -11.98
N SER A 165 5.45 30.77 -12.56
CA SER A 165 4.89 30.93 -13.90
C SER A 165 3.69 31.88 -13.90
N PRO A 166 3.64 32.83 -14.85
CA PRO A 166 2.48 33.69 -15.04
C PRO A 166 1.27 32.94 -15.61
N ILE A 167 1.47 31.80 -16.26
CA ILE A 167 0.43 31.07 -17.03
C ILE A 167 0.02 29.72 -16.43
N ALA A 168 0.64 29.32 -15.32
CA ALA A 168 0.28 28.10 -14.62
C ALA A 168 0.25 28.35 -13.11
N TRP A 169 -0.75 27.80 -12.42
CA TRP A 169 -0.75 27.73 -10.96
C TRP A 169 0.14 26.58 -10.51
N GLY A 170 0.75 26.73 -9.35
CA GLY A 170 1.33 25.63 -8.61
C GLY A 170 0.32 25.10 -7.58
N GLN A 171 0.56 23.91 -7.05
CA GLN A 171 -0.33 23.30 -6.05
C GLN A 171 -0.54 24.25 -4.86
N SER A 172 0.53 24.84 -4.34
CA SER A 172 0.48 25.78 -3.21
C SER A 172 -0.18 27.13 -3.51
N ASP A 173 -0.49 27.44 -4.79
CA ASP A 173 -1.34 28.60 -5.12
C ASP A 173 -2.83 28.30 -4.91
N ARG A 174 -3.21 27.02 -4.85
CA ARG A 174 -4.60 26.55 -4.77
C ARG A 174 -4.92 25.81 -3.49
N VAL A 175 -3.89 25.33 -2.78
CA VAL A 175 -3.99 24.64 -1.50
C VAL A 175 -3.73 25.63 -0.37
N CYS A 176 -4.70 25.80 0.52
CA CYS A 176 -4.52 26.65 1.71
C CYS A 176 -3.54 26.01 2.71
N ARG A 177 -3.69 24.70 2.94
CA ARG A 177 -2.76 23.92 3.76
C ARG A 177 -2.59 22.50 3.23
N GLU A 178 -1.36 22.05 3.27
CA GLU A 178 -0.92 20.68 3.04
C GLU A 178 -0.53 20.05 4.38
N ALA A 179 -1.06 18.87 4.67
CA ALA A 179 -0.77 18.13 5.89
C ALA A 179 -0.72 16.63 5.60
N TRP A 180 0.04 15.92 6.43
CA TRP A 180 0.13 14.46 6.43
C TRP A 180 -0.40 13.93 7.76
N PHE A 181 -1.36 13.00 7.73
CA PHE A 181 -1.76 12.28 8.94
C PHE A 181 -0.78 11.12 9.18
N PRO A 182 -0.04 11.11 10.30
CA PRO A 182 1.12 10.26 10.50
C PRO A 182 0.79 8.78 10.74
N ASP A 183 -0.44 8.48 11.16
CA ASP A 183 -0.85 7.14 11.58
C ASP A 183 -1.75 6.48 10.53
N ALA A 184 -1.87 5.16 10.60
CA ALA A 184 -2.84 4.43 9.79
C ALA A 184 -4.24 4.57 10.38
N LEU A 185 -5.25 4.63 9.52
CA LEU A 185 -6.64 4.66 9.97
C LEU A 185 -7.02 3.33 10.63
N GLU A 186 -7.44 3.37 11.89
CA GLU A 186 -7.78 2.17 12.65
C GLU A 186 -9.15 1.62 12.24
N TRP A 187 -9.29 0.29 12.25
CA TRP A 187 -10.58 -0.36 12.03
C TRP A 187 -11.50 -0.17 13.25
N ASN A 188 -12.77 0.08 12.99
CA ASN A 188 -13.82 0.26 13.99
C ASN A 188 -14.71 -0.98 14.06
N ASP A 189 -14.48 -1.81 15.07
CA ASP A 189 -15.21 -3.08 15.27
C ASP A 189 -16.71 -2.87 15.50
N ASP A 190 -17.12 -1.72 16.05
CA ASP A 190 -18.51 -1.45 16.40
C ASP A 190 -19.37 -1.02 15.20
N HIS A 191 -18.75 -0.41 14.19
CA HIS A 191 -19.43 0.16 13.03
C HIS A 191 -19.09 -0.55 11.71
N THR A 192 -18.24 -1.58 11.75
CA THR A 192 -17.74 -2.32 10.56
C THR A 192 -17.13 -1.41 9.50
N ASP A 193 -16.50 -0.32 9.96
CA ASP A 193 -15.86 0.70 9.14
C ASP A 193 -14.53 1.15 9.77
N TYR A 194 -14.13 2.41 9.54
CA TYR A 194 -12.88 2.98 10.06
C TYR A 194 -13.14 4.05 11.12
N ASN A 195 -12.24 4.13 12.11
CA ASN A 195 -12.29 5.17 13.12
C ASN A 195 -11.81 6.51 12.55
N TRP A 196 -12.76 7.28 12.03
CA TRP A 196 -12.52 8.60 11.43
C TRP A 196 -12.27 9.72 12.43
N ALA A 197 -12.54 9.52 13.72
CA ALA A 197 -12.50 10.61 14.70
C ALA A 197 -11.12 11.31 14.79
N PRO A 198 -9.98 10.61 14.81
CA PRO A 198 -8.65 11.25 14.85
C PRO A 198 -8.35 12.07 13.59
N VAL A 199 -8.73 11.57 12.41
CA VAL A 199 -8.53 12.28 11.14
C VAL A 199 -9.39 13.53 11.08
N VAL A 200 -10.66 13.42 11.47
CA VAL A 200 -11.59 14.55 11.56
C VAL A 200 -11.04 15.62 12.49
N GLN A 201 -10.53 15.24 13.67
CA GLN A 201 -9.94 16.20 14.60
C GLN A 201 -8.72 16.92 13.99
N LEU A 202 -7.83 16.18 13.32
CA LEU A 202 -6.67 16.79 12.65
C LEU A 202 -7.11 17.77 11.54
N VAL A 203 -8.09 17.40 10.72
CA VAL A 203 -8.65 18.26 9.67
C VAL A 203 -9.16 19.56 10.28
N ASP A 204 -9.91 19.47 11.38
CA ASP A 204 -10.53 20.62 12.04
C ASP A 204 -9.47 21.59 12.60
N ASP A 205 -8.46 21.05 13.28
CA ASP A 205 -7.43 21.83 13.97
C ASP A 205 -6.42 22.42 13.00
N THR A 206 -5.98 21.64 12.01
CA THR A 206 -4.86 22.04 11.16
C THR A 206 -5.32 22.71 9.88
N MET A 207 -6.47 22.33 9.33
CA MET A 207 -6.89 22.79 8.01
C MET A 207 -8.08 23.72 8.11
N ARG A 208 -9.18 23.28 8.71
CA ARG A 208 -10.44 24.02 8.70
C ARG A 208 -10.30 25.34 9.45
N SER A 209 -9.82 25.30 10.69
CA SER A 209 -9.70 26.50 11.51
C SER A 209 -8.72 27.53 10.92
N PRO A 210 -7.51 27.14 10.47
CA PRO A 210 -6.54 28.10 9.91
C PRO A 210 -6.92 28.65 8.53
N CYS A 211 -7.66 27.89 7.71
CA CYS A 211 -8.06 28.30 6.36
C CYS A 211 -9.37 29.10 6.30
N ALA A 212 -10.08 29.24 7.42
CA ALA A 212 -11.38 29.93 7.48
C ALA A 212 -11.30 31.43 7.13
N THR A 213 -10.16 32.08 7.39
CA THR A 213 -10.00 33.53 7.19
C THR A 213 -9.40 33.92 5.84
N ASN A 214 -8.84 32.97 5.08
CA ASN A 214 -8.30 33.18 3.75
C ASN A 214 -8.44 31.89 2.90
N PRO A 215 -9.67 31.55 2.46
CA PRO A 215 -9.94 30.28 1.81
C PRO A 215 -9.28 30.23 0.43
N GLN A 216 -8.43 29.22 0.23
CA GLN A 216 -8.02 28.80 -1.11
C GLN A 216 -9.03 27.79 -1.67
N LEU A 217 -8.94 27.48 -2.97
CA LEU A 217 -9.84 26.52 -3.61
C LEU A 217 -9.81 25.14 -2.95
N LEU A 218 -8.65 24.72 -2.45
CA LEU A 218 -8.41 23.37 -1.95
C LEU A 218 -7.79 23.38 -0.54
N ASN A 219 -8.09 22.33 0.21
CA ASN A 219 -7.44 21.92 1.45
C ASN A 219 -6.91 20.50 1.23
N LYS A 220 -5.60 20.26 1.41
CA LYS A 220 -4.94 18.98 1.10
C LYS A 220 -4.51 18.21 2.34
N LEU A 221 -5.17 17.09 2.64
CA LEU A 221 -4.72 16.11 3.64
C LEU A 221 -4.34 14.80 2.95
N GLU A 222 -3.13 14.33 3.24
CA GLU A 222 -2.63 13.03 2.79
C GLU A 222 -2.59 12.04 3.95
N PHE A 223 -2.96 10.78 3.69
CA PHE A 223 -2.81 9.70 4.66
C PHE A 223 -2.95 8.31 4.05
N GLN A 224 -2.49 7.31 4.80
CA GLN A 224 -2.47 5.91 4.37
C GLN A 224 -3.66 5.14 4.93
N PHE A 225 -4.20 4.26 4.10
CA PHE A 225 -5.26 3.32 4.48
C PHE A 225 -4.69 1.91 4.70
N HIS A 226 -4.96 1.32 5.86
CA HIS A 226 -4.69 -0.09 6.13
C HIS A 226 -5.98 -0.78 6.61
N ASN A 227 -6.34 -1.93 6.06
CA ASN A 227 -7.35 -2.82 6.59
C ASN A 227 -6.85 -3.52 7.87
N ALA A 228 -7.78 -4.14 8.61
CA ALA A 228 -7.55 -4.80 9.90
C ALA A 228 -6.47 -5.91 9.90
N LEU A 229 -5.97 -6.33 8.73
CA LEU A 229 -4.94 -7.35 8.55
C LEU A 229 -3.62 -6.78 7.99
N GLY A 230 -3.49 -5.45 7.88
CA GLY A 230 -2.33 -4.78 7.29
C GLY A 230 -2.28 -4.87 5.75
N GLY A 231 -3.43 -5.02 5.10
CA GLY A 231 -3.60 -4.91 3.63
C GLY A 231 -4.39 -3.65 3.23
N SER A 232 -4.58 -3.38 1.96
CA SER A 232 -5.23 -2.15 1.46
C SER A 232 -6.76 -2.18 1.55
N ILE A 233 -7.40 -1.02 1.34
CA ILE A 233 -8.83 -0.82 1.18
C ILE A 233 -9.19 -0.82 -0.32
N ASP A 234 -10.28 -1.47 -0.71
CA ASP A 234 -10.81 -1.44 -2.08
C ASP A 234 -11.66 -0.17 -2.35
N ALA A 235 -11.89 0.17 -3.63
CA ALA A 235 -12.63 1.38 -4.01
C ALA A 235 -14.07 1.45 -3.48
N ALA A 236 -14.75 0.30 -3.34
CA ALA A 236 -16.11 0.30 -2.81
C ALA A 236 -16.11 0.66 -1.32
N SER A 237 -15.13 0.16 -0.57
CA SER A 237 -14.91 0.50 0.83
C SER A 237 -14.49 1.96 1.02
N VAL A 238 -13.75 2.56 0.09
CA VAL A 238 -13.45 4.01 0.08
C VAL A 238 -14.73 4.83 -0.12
N GLY A 239 -15.59 4.45 -1.07
CA GLY A 239 -16.87 5.12 -1.31
C GLY A 239 -17.80 5.07 -0.10
N VAL A 240 -17.86 3.93 0.60
CA VAL A 240 -18.62 3.78 1.85
C VAL A 240 -18.07 4.67 2.96
N ALA A 241 -16.75 4.63 3.19
CA ALA A 241 -16.11 5.46 4.20
C ALA A 241 -16.26 6.97 3.91
N LEU A 242 -16.20 7.34 2.63
CA LEU A 242 -16.50 8.70 2.18
C LEU A 242 -17.94 9.07 2.50
N ASN A 243 -18.92 8.23 2.15
CA ASN A 243 -20.32 8.55 2.40
C ASN A 243 -20.60 8.82 3.90
N VAL A 244 -20.03 8.00 4.79
CA VAL A 244 -20.14 8.21 6.25
C VAL A 244 -19.54 9.54 6.70
N TYR A 245 -18.36 9.91 6.20
CA TYR A 245 -17.75 11.21 6.49
C TYR A 245 -18.62 12.37 6.00
N MET A 246 -19.10 12.29 4.76
CA MET A 246 -19.94 13.31 4.12
C MET A 246 -21.25 13.52 4.90
N GLU A 247 -21.93 12.44 5.28
CA GLU A 247 -23.12 12.49 6.13
C GLU A 247 -22.83 13.14 7.49
N SER A 248 -21.66 12.87 8.08
CA SER A 248 -21.25 13.49 9.35
C SER A 248 -21.02 15.00 9.22
N LEU A 249 -20.56 15.48 8.06
CA LEU A 249 -20.41 16.91 7.78
C LEU A 249 -21.77 17.56 7.56
N VAL A 250 -22.66 16.93 6.77
CA VAL A 250 -24.02 17.42 6.56
C VAL A 250 -24.75 17.59 7.89
N ARG A 251 -24.61 16.64 8.83
CA ARG A 251 -25.20 16.75 10.18
C ARG A 251 -24.58 17.87 11.03
N ARG A 252 -23.30 18.19 10.82
CA ARG A 252 -22.55 19.21 11.58
C ARG A 252 -22.71 20.62 11.00
N ASN A 253 -23.00 20.72 9.72
CA ASN A 253 -23.45 21.95 9.08
C ASN A 253 -24.84 22.26 9.65
N GLY A 254 -24.91 23.30 10.48
CA GLY A 254 -26.17 23.78 11.06
C GLY A 254 -27.14 24.35 10.01
N PRO A 255 -28.17 25.11 10.42
CA PRO A 255 -29.17 25.66 9.51
C PRO A 255 -28.57 26.58 8.41
N ILE A 256 -29.32 26.70 7.31
CA ILE A 256 -28.96 27.28 6.00
C ILE A 256 -28.52 28.76 6.08
N ASP A 257 -28.83 29.44 7.18
CA ASP A 257 -28.58 30.85 7.46
C ASP A 257 -27.18 31.16 7.99
N LYS A 258 -26.37 30.14 8.31
CA LYS A 258 -24.93 30.31 8.50
C LYS A 258 -24.22 30.06 7.17
N ALA A 259 -23.26 30.93 6.83
CA ALA A 259 -22.44 30.81 5.62
C ALA A 259 -22.06 29.34 5.41
N PRO A 260 -22.30 28.77 4.21
CA PRO A 260 -22.14 27.35 3.98
C PRO A 260 -20.75 26.95 4.45
N TYR A 261 -20.76 26.11 5.47
CA TYR A 261 -19.56 25.53 6.05
C TYR A 261 -18.82 24.83 4.93
N PHE A 262 -17.74 25.44 4.44
CA PHE A 262 -17.03 25.01 3.24
C PHE A 262 -16.78 23.52 3.32
N PRO A 263 -17.59 22.70 2.64
CA PRO A 263 -17.30 21.30 2.60
C PRO A 263 -16.19 21.24 1.55
N PHE A 264 -15.16 20.42 1.77
CA PHE A 264 -14.33 19.82 0.70
C PHE A 264 -12.97 20.44 0.33
N ASN A 265 -11.99 19.66 -0.17
CA ASN A 265 -11.91 18.20 -0.34
C ASN A 265 -10.49 17.78 -0.76
N LEU A 266 -9.73 17.15 0.13
CA LEU A 266 -8.77 16.14 -0.31
C LEU A 266 -8.42 15.21 0.84
N ILE A 267 -8.86 13.97 0.70
CA ILE A 267 -8.19 12.80 1.25
C ILE A 267 -7.40 12.28 0.07
N LEU A 268 -6.07 12.42 0.10
CA LEU A 268 -5.22 11.63 -0.78
C LEU A 268 -4.97 10.29 -0.13
N THR A 269 -5.39 9.25 -0.84
CA THR A 269 -4.94 7.89 -0.57
C THR A 269 -3.48 7.81 -1.04
N ASP A 270 -2.53 8.07 -0.16
CA ASP A 270 -1.15 7.66 -0.44
C ASP A 270 -1.04 6.15 -0.19
N HIS A 271 -0.27 5.47 -1.05
CA HIS A 271 -0.08 4.02 -0.99
C HIS A 271 -1.37 3.26 -0.70
N ALA A 272 -2.34 3.28 -1.60
CA ALA A 272 -3.33 2.21 -1.63
C ALA A 272 -2.60 0.94 -2.15
N ASP A 273 -1.63 0.44 -1.40
CA ASP A 273 -0.63 -0.50 -1.85
C ASP A 273 -1.13 -1.92 -1.64
N LYS A 274 -1.56 -2.52 -2.77
CA LYS A 274 -2.14 -3.87 -3.00
C LYS A 274 -3.65 -3.90 -3.18
N TRP A 275 -4.15 -3.11 -4.12
CA TRP A 275 -5.33 -3.53 -4.87
C TRP A 275 -5.00 -4.87 -5.57
N LYS A 276 -5.53 -5.98 -5.07
CA LYS A 276 -5.88 -7.04 -5.98
C LYS A 276 -7.11 -6.51 -6.71
N SER A 277 -7.00 -6.30 -8.02
CA SER A 277 -8.21 -6.34 -8.84
C SER A 277 -9.02 -7.58 -8.43
N GLU A 278 -10.34 -7.50 -8.47
CA GLU A 278 -11.22 -8.66 -8.44
C GLU A 278 -10.60 -9.83 -9.21
N PRO A 279 -10.82 -11.09 -8.81
CA PRO A 279 -10.09 -12.25 -9.32
C PRO A 279 -10.30 -12.40 -10.82
N THR A 280 -9.51 -11.69 -11.62
CA THR A 280 -9.21 -12.08 -12.98
C THR A 280 -8.54 -13.43 -12.85
N GLN A 281 -9.04 -14.39 -13.64
CA GLN A 281 -8.45 -15.71 -13.74
C GLN A 281 -6.93 -15.52 -13.79
N PRO A 282 -6.18 -16.09 -12.82
CA PRO A 282 -4.75 -15.84 -12.76
C PRO A 282 -4.17 -16.22 -14.12
N SER A 283 -3.37 -15.31 -14.71
CA SER A 283 -2.71 -15.58 -15.99
C SER A 283 -1.98 -16.92 -15.88
N ASP A 284 -1.76 -17.63 -16.98
CA ASP A 284 -1.05 -18.91 -16.90
C ASP A 284 0.35 -18.76 -16.26
N VAL A 285 0.95 -17.58 -16.41
CA VAL A 285 2.18 -17.17 -15.72
C VAL A 285 1.97 -17.06 -14.20
N ASP A 286 0.92 -16.41 -13.73
CA ASP A 286 0.60 -16.31 -12.31
C ASP A 286 0.22 -17.66 -11.69
N ARG A 287 -0.52 -18.49 -12.44
CA ARG A 287 -0.85 -19.87 -12.06
C ARG A 287 0.42 -20.70 -11.91
N ALA A 288 1.33 -20.61 -12.87
CA ALA A 288 2.62 -21.31 -12.83
C ALA A 288 3.48 -20.84 -11.66
N ILE A 289 3.61 -19.52 -11.45
CA ILE A 289 4.39 -18.95 -10.34
C ILE A 289 3.78 -19.36 -8.99
N ALA A 290 2.45 -19.27 -8.85
CA ALA A 290 1.75 -19.64 -7.63
C ALA A 290 1.80 -21.16 -7.37
N PHE A 291 1.74 -21.99 -8.41
CA PHE A 291 1.96 -23.43 -8.31
C PHE A 291 3.37 -23.71 -7.81
N VAL A 292 4.40 -23.14 -8.45
CA VAL A 292 5.79 -23.31 -8.05
C VAL A 292 6.02 -22.84 -6.60
N LYS A 293 5.49 -21.69 -6.18
CA LYS A 293 5.61 -21.21 -4.80
C LYS A 293 4.90 -22.12 -3.77
N ARG A 294 3.75 -22.71 -4.13
CA ARG A 294 2.99 -23.61 -3.25
C ARG A 294 3.59 -25.02 -3.18
N SER A 295 4.07 -25.52 -4.32
CA SER A 295 4.63 -26.87 -4.46
C SER A 295 6.08 -26.95 -3.95
N ARG A 296 6.82 -25.84 -3.98
CA ARG A 296 8.19 -25.80 -3.46
C ARG A 296 8.23 -26.02 -1.95
N SER A 297 9.19 -26.83 -1.54
CA SER A 297 9.51 -27.01 -0.14
C SER A 297 9.96 -25.68 0.49
N ARG A 298 9.66 -25.51 1.78
CA ARG A 298 10.22 -24.42 2.59
C ARG A 298 11.76 -24.47 2.65
N TYR A 299 12.32 -25.65 2.43
CA TYR A 299 13.76 -25.90 2.38
C TYR A 299 14.25 -25.86 0.94
N VAL A 300 15.48 -25.38 0.75
CA VAL A 300 16.15 -25.37 -0.54
C VAL A 300 16.69 -26.78 -0.78
N THR A 301 16.27 -27.41 -1.87
CA THR A 301 16.75 -28.76 -2.21
C THR A 301 18.11 -28.71 -2.89
N GLN A 302 18.81 -29.85 -2.96
CA GLN A 302 20.07 -29.94 -3.70
C GLN A 302 19.89 -29.54 -5.17
N ASN A 303 18.82 -29.98 -5.83
CA ASN A 303 18.53 -29.62 -7.22
C ASN A 303 18.33 -28.10 -7.38
N GLU A 304 17.63 -27.46 -6.44
CA GLU A 304 17.47 -25.99 -6.48
C GLU A 304 18.80 -25.24 -6.25
N ILE A 305 19.74 -25.81 -5.51
CA ILE A 305 21.08 -25.26 -5.35
C ILE A 305 21.87 -25.38 -6.67
N LEU A 306 21.77 -26.54 -7.34
CA LEU A 306 22.39 -26.74 -8.66
C LEU A 306 21.80 -25.77 -9.70
N ASP A 307 20.48 -25.56 -9.69
CA ASP A 307 19.81 -24.58 -10.55
C ASP A 307 20.31 -23.15 -10.29
N MET A 308 20.53 -22.78 -9.01
CA MET A 308 21.12 -21.49 -8.67
C MET A 308 22.54 -21.32 -9.21
N ILE A 309 23.35 -22.38 -9.19
CA ILE A 309 24.72 -22.34 -9.69
C ILE A 309 24.71 -22.18 -11.21
N ILE A 310 23.98 -23.04 -11.94
CA ILE A 310 24.01 -23.03 -13.41
C ILE A 310 23.43 -21.74 -13.99
N VAL A 311 22.30 -21.26 -13.48
CA VAL A 311 21.68 -20.00 -13.96
C VAL A 311 22.60 -18.81 -13.69
N ASN A 312 23.25 -18.77 -12.53
CA ASN A 312 24.18 -17.69 -12.21
C ASN A 312 25.47 -17.75 -13.03
N ALA A 313 25.95 -18.96 -13.36
CA ALA A 313 27.10 -19.16 -14.22
C ALA A 313 26.81 -18.71 -15.67
N THR A 314 25.68 -19.14 -16.25
CA THR A 314 25.26 -18.73 -17.60
C THR A 314 25.11 -17.21 -17.70
N LEU A 315 24.44 -16.57 -16.74
CA LEU A 315 24.29 -15.12 -16.74
C LEU A 315 25.61 -14.36 -16.58
N ARG A 316 26.63 -14.97 -15.97
CA ARG A 316 27.99 -14.40 -15.89
C ARG A 316 28.77 -14.61 -17.18
N GLN A 317 28.54 -15.72 -17.87
CA GLN A 317 29.12 -16.01 -19.18
C GLN A 317 28.60 -15.03 -20.24
N ASP A 318 27.34 -14.61 -20.12
CA ASP A 318 26.69 -13.64 -21.03
C ASP A 318 26.95 -12.16 -20.65
N ASP A 319 27.98 -11.87 -19.83
CA ASP A 319 28.35 -10.53 -19.35
C ASP A 319 27.20 -9.71 -18.70
N ALA A 320 26.16 -10.37 -18.17
CA ALA A 320 25.04 -9.67 -17.56
C ALA A 320 25.48 -8.99 -16.24
N THR A 321 25.35 -7.66 -16.19
CA THR A 321 25.52 -6.91 -14.93
C THR A 321 24.46 -7.37 -13.91
N ALA A 322 24.89 -7.61 -12.66
CA ALA A 322 24.04 -8.10 -11.56
C ALA A 322 23.46 -9.53 -11.72
N SER A 323 24.21 -10.48 -12.30
CA SER A 323 23.83 -11.90 -12.48
C SER A 323 23.17 -12.54 -11.24
N THR A 324 23.71 -12.31 -10.03
CA THR A 324 23.13 -12.84 -8.77
C THR A 324 21.70 -12.35 -8.51
N ARG A 325 21.40 -11.09 -8.81
CA ARG A 325 20.06 -10.49 -8.62
C ARG A 325 19.09 -11.04 -9.67
N THR A 326 19.56 -11.23 -10.90
CA THR A 326 18.77 -11.81 -12.00
C THR A 326 18.47 -13.28 -11.75
N THR A 327 19.44 -14.09 -11.31
CA THR A 327 19.25 -15.48 -10.87
C THR A 327 18.22 -15.57 -9.74
N ALA A 328 18.34 -14.71 -8.72
CA ALA A 328 17.40 -14.65 -7.61
C ALA A 328 15.97 -14.35 -8.09
N ARG A 329 15.83 -13.45 -9.08
CA ARG A 329 14.54 -13.12 -9.71
C ARG A 329 13.97 -14.30 -10.50
N LEU A 330 14.76 -14.94 -11.36
CA LEU A 330 14.33 -16.07 -12.20
C LEU A 330 13.91 -17.26 -11.35
N LEU A 331 14.71 -17.60 -10.34
CA LEU A 331 14.45 -18.72 -9.45
C LEU A 331 13.50 -18.37 -8.31
N ARG A 332 13.03 -17.12 -8.20
CA ARG A 332 12.14 -16.64 -7.11
C ARG A 332 12.72 -16.91 -5.72
N ARG A 333 14.00 -16.62 -5.54
CA ARG A 333 14.77 -16.80 -4.30
C ARG A 333 15.31 -15.47 -3.79
N LYS A 334 15.73 -15.44 -2.53
CA LYS A 334 16.36 -14.25 -1.93
C LYS A 334 17.75 -14.06 -2.53
N PRO A 335 18.15 -12.84 -2.95
CA PRO A 335 19.48 -12.57 -3.48
C PRO A 335 20.62 -13.03 -2.55
N GLN A 336 20.44 -12.90 -1.24
CA GLN A 336 21.41 -13.30 -0.23
C GLN A 336 21.70 -14.81 -0.28
N LEU A 337 20.67 -15.63 -0.55
CA LEU A 337 20.82 -17.09 -0.66
C LEU A 337 21.61 -17.47 -1.92
N VAL A 338 21.28 -16.87 -3.06
CA VAL A 338 21.99 -17.12 -4.32
C VAL A 338 23.45 -16.67 -4.21
N GLN A 339 23.68 -15.52 -3.57
CA GLN A 339 25.03 -15.03 -3.29
C GLN A 339 25.82 -15.98 -2.39
N GLN A 340 25.19 -16.50 -1.33
CA GLN A 340 25.82 -17.46 -0.42
C GLN A 340 26.17 -18.77 -1.13
N VAL A 341 25.22 -19.34 -1.89
CA VAL A 341 25.43 -20.57 -2.67
C VAL A 341 26.57 -20.39 -3.68
N TRP A 342 26.58 -19.27 -4.39
CA TRP A 342 27.62 -18.96 -5.37
C TRP A 342 29.00 -18.83 -4.71
N LYS A 343 29.08 -18.08 -3.60
CA LYS A 343 30.31 -17.90 -2.84
C LYS A 343 30.86 -19.25 -2.35
N GLU A 344 29.99 -20.07 -1.77
CA GLU A 344 30.38 -21.39 -1.25
C GLU A 344 30.88 -22.33 -2.37
N PHE A 345 30.21 -22.33 -3.51
CA PHE A 345 30.63 -23.11 -4.67
C PHE A 345 32.00 -22.66 -5.21
N VAL A 346 32.22 -21.35 -5.37
CA VAL A 346 33.50 -20.80 -5.85
C VAL A 346 34.64 -21.10 -4.87
N GLU A 347 34.38 -21.01 -3.56
CA GLU A 347 35.41 -21.21 -2.53
C GLU A 347 35.75 -22.69 -2.31
N LYS A 348 34.78 -23.61 -2.44
CA LYS A 348 34.92 -25.00 -1.99
C LYS A 348 34.70 -26.06 -3.08
N GLY A 349 34.24 -25.68 -4.26
CA GLY A 349 33.83 -26.60 -5.33
C GLY A 349 32.60 -27.45 -5.00
N SER A 350 31.91 -27.19 -3.87
CA SER A 350 30.74 -27.93 -3.39
C SER A 350 29.82 -27.04 -2.56
N THR A 351 28.62 -27.51 -2.24
CA THR A 351 27.64 -26.78 -1.41
C THR A 351 27.04 -27.67 -0.33
N THR A 352 26.80 -27.12 0.87
CA THR A 352 26.27 -27.89 2.01
C THR A 352 24.74 -27.85 2.04
N THR A 353 24.07 -28.98 1.84
CA THR A 353 22.64 -29.12 2.18
C THR A 353 22.50 -29.46 3.67
N LYS A 354 21.75 -28.66 4.44
CA LYS A 354 21.40 -29.04 5.82
C LYS A 354 20.44 -30.24 5.77
N PRO A 355 20.71 -31.35 6.48
CA PRO A 355 19.82 -32.51 6.51
C PRO A 355 18.41 -32.15 6.96
N GLN A 356 17.42 -32.73 6.30
CA GLN A 356 16.01 -32.63 6.66
C GLN A 356 15.77 -33.33 8.00
N ALA A 357 15.22 -32.63 9.00
CA ALA A 357 14.50 -33.31 10.07
C ALA A 357 13.22 -33.92 9.46
N PRO A 358 12.94 -35.22 9.66
CA PRO A 358 11.78 -35.88 9.03
C PRO A 358 10.49 -35.10 9.29
N ARG A 359 9.71 -34.85 8.21
CA ARG A 359 8.43 -34.10 8.23
C ARG A 359 7.45 -34.66 9.26
N ASP A 360 7.55 -35.95 9.55
CA ASP A 360 6.68 -36.71 10.46
C ASP A 360 6.68 -36.17 11.90
N MET A 361 7.84 -35.75 12.44
CA MET A 361 7.90 -35.23 13.83
C MET A 361 7.21 -33.87 14.02
N SER A 362 7.10 -33.06 12.97
CA SER A 362 6.53 -31.70 13.06
C SER A 362 4.99 -31.67 13.04
N LEU A 363 4.37 -32.74 12.52
CA LEU A 363 2.92 -32.93 12.51
C LEU A 363 2.44 -33.63 13.79
N ARG A 364 3.19 -34.63 14.29
CA ARG A 364 2.83 -35.34 15.54
C ARG A 364 2.81 -34.42 16.77
N THR A 365 3.71 -33.43 16.83
CA THR A 365 3.85 -32.54 18.00
C THR A 365 2.95 -31.29 18.00
N ARG A 366 2.01 -31.16 17.05
CA ARG A 366 1.06 -30.02 17.00
C ARG A 366 -0.36 -30.44 17.39
N LEU A 367 -0.82 -29.94 18.53
CA LEU A 367 -2.22 -30.06 18.96
C LEU A 367 -3.14 -29.12 18.15
N PRO A 368 -4.16 -29.65 17.44
CA PRO A 368 -5.21 -28.83 16.83
C PRO A 368 -6.14 -28.27 17.90
N VAL A 369 -6.58 -27.02 17.78
CA VAL A 369 -7.55 -26.44 18.73
C VAL A 369 -8.95 -26.70 18.19
N THR A 370 -9.55 -27.82 18.60
CA THR A 370 -10.95 -28.15 18.34
C THR A 370 -11.80 -27.97 19.61
N SER A 371 -13.11 -27.78 19.45
CA SER A 371 -14.05 -27.67 20.57
C SER A 371 -14.02 -28.90 21.48
N ASN A 372 -13.89 -30.09 20.89
CA ASN A 372 -13.79 -31.35 21.64
C ASN A 372 -12.50 -31.43 22.48
N LEU A 373 -11.35 -31.11 21.90
CA LEU A 373 -10.08 -31.10 22.64
C LEU A 373 -10.10 -30.06 23.77
N ALA A 374 -10.69 -28.88 23.53
CA ALA A 374 -10.84 -27.84 24.54
C ALA A 374 -11.63 -28.35 25.75
N LYS A 375 -12.75 -29.04 25.52
CA LYS A 375 -13.59 -29.64 26.58
C LYS A 375 -12.82 -30.68 27.39
N ILE A 376 -12.10 -31.59 26.73
CA ILE A 376 -11.29 -32.64 27.37
C ILE A 376 -10.19 -32.02 28.26
N ILE A 377 -9.51 -30.98 27.78
CA ILE A 377 -8.49 -30.26 28.57
C ILE A 377 -9.13 -29.56 29.77
N GLN A 378 -10.26 -28.88 29.58
CA GLN A 378 -10.96 -28.17 30.65
C GLN A 378 -11.45 -29.13 31.74
N ASP A 379 -11.99 -30.29 31.37
CA ASP A 379 -12.44 -31.33 32.31
C ASP A 379 -11.29 -31.89 33.15
N PHE A 380 -10.16 -32.22 32.51
CA PHE A 380 -8.96 -32.66 33.22
C PHE A 380 -8.44 -31.61 34.20
N VAL A 381 -8.34 -30.35 33.78
CA VAL A 381 -7.89 -29.25 34.66
C VAL A 381 -8.88 -29.03 35.80
N ARG A 382 -10.19 -29.15 35.55
CA ARG A 382 -11.24 -29.03 36.58
C ARG A 382 -11.13 -30.14 37.62
N GLN A 383 -10.95 -31.39 37.22
CA GLN A 383 -10.78 -32.53 38.12
C GLN A 383 -9.52 -32.39 38.98
N ARG A 384 -8.39 -32.01 38.35
CA ARG A 384 -7.13 -31.73 39.08
C ARG A 384 -7.27 -30.59 40.09
N ARG A 385 -8.05 -29.55 39.75
CA ARG A 385 -8.35 -28.42 40.63
C ARG A 385 -9.19 -28.83 41.84
N GLN A 386 -10.17 -29.72 41.67
CA GLN A 386 -10.95 -30.30 42.78
C GLN A 386 -10.05 -31.06 43.75
N GLY A 387 -9.11 -31.85 43.24
CA GLY A 387 -8.08 -32.53 44.05
C GLY A 387 -6.95 -31.63 44.56
N ARG A 388 -7.04 -30.29 44.36
CA ARG A 388 -6.01 -29.30 44.73
C ARG A 388 -4.60 -29.59 44.18
N TYR A 389 -4.50 -30.31 43.07
CA TYR A 389 -3.21 -30.61 42.47
C TYR A 389 -2.71 -29.46 41.59
N ARG A 390 -1.43 -29.12 41.73
CA ARG A 390 -0.74 -28.22 40.79
C ARG A 390 -0.72 -28.87 39.40
N THR A 391 -1.24 -28.16 38.40
CA THR A 391 -1.27 -28.63 37.01
C THR A 391 -0.46 -27.71 36.12
N VAL A 392 0.49 -28.28 35.38
CA VAL A 392 1.36 -27.58 34.44
C VAL A 392 1.24 -28.17 33.04
N ALA A 393 1.76 -27.48 32.02
CA ALA A 393 1.64 -27.91 30.63
C ALA A 393 2.17 -29.32 30.35
N LYS A 394 3.20 -29.79 31.08
CA LYS A 394 3.68 -31.18 30.97
C LYS A 394 2.62 -32.20 31.42
N ASP A 395 1.85 -31.90 32.47
CA ASP A 395 0.82 -32.81 32.99
C ASP A 395 -0.32 -32.96 31.99
N VAL A 396 -0.70 -31.84 31.35
CA VAL A 396 -1.71 -31.83 30.27
C VAL A 396 -1.21 -32.58 29.04
N ALA A 397 0.06 -32.40 28.65
CA ALA A 397 0.64 -33.11 27.50
C ALA A 397 0.65 -34.63 27.73
N HIS A 398 1.07 -35.09 28.91
CA HIS A 398 1.06 -36.52 29.26
C HIS A 398 -0.35 -37.09 29.39
N PHE A 399 -1.30 -36.33 29.91
CA PHE A 399 -2.71 -36.71 29.92
C PHE A 399 -3.24 -36.91 28.50
N LEU A 400 -3.05 -35.95 27.61
CA LEU A 400 -3.52 -36.06 26.21
C LEU A 400 -2.84 -37.22 25.47
N ARG A 401 -1.56 -37.49 25.76
CA ARG A 401 -0.86 -38.68 25.24
C ARG A 401 -1.49 -39.98 25.75
N SER A 402 -1.82 -40.07 27.04
CA SER A 402 -2.48 -41.25 27.63
C SER A 402 -3.87 -41.52 27.03
N GLN A 403 -4.53 -40.48 26.52
CA GLN A 403 -5.82 -40.58 25.83
C GLN A 403 -5.68 -40.85 24.32
N ASN A 404 -4.46 -41.06 23.81
CA ASN A 404 -4.14 -41.15 22.37
C ASN A 404 -4.55 -39.91 21.56
N LEU A 405 -4.67 -38.76 22.21
CA LEU A 405 -5.04 -37.47 21.58
C LEU A 405 -3.82 -36.60 21.27
N PHE A 406 -2.63 -36.98 21.75
CA PHE A 406 -1.41 -36.23 21.49
C PHE A 406 -0.17 -37.12 21.43
N GLU A 407 0.32 -37.38 20.22
CA GLU A 407 1.46 -38.25 20.02
C GLU A 407 2.79 -37.49 20.09
N PHE A 408 3.64 -37.88 21.03
CA PHE A 408 5.04 -37.47 21.05
C PHE A 408 5.91 -38.55 21.69
N ASP A 409 7.17 -38.56 21.28
CA ASP A 409 8.18 -39.47 21.78
C ASP A 409 8.77 -38.91 23.09
N ILE A 410 8.69 -39.70 24.15
CA ILE A 410 9.19 -39.33 25.48
C ILE A 410 10.71 -39.47 25.55
N GLU A 411 11.28 -40.40 24.78
CA GLU A 411 12.73 -40.64 24.75
C GLU A 411 13.46 -39.53 23.97
N SER A 412 12.77 -38.89 23.03
CA SER A 412 13.29 -37.72 22.32
C SER A 412 13.03 -36.41 23.08
N GLN A 413 14.09 -35.85 23.67
CA GLN A 413 14.07 -34.54 24.32
C GLN A 413 13.49 -33.44 23.40
N SER A 414 13.83 -33.50 22.11
CA SER A 414 13.36 -32.55 21.10
C SER A 414 11.84 -32.66 20.86
N SER A 415 11.32 -33.89 20.79
CA SER A 415 9.90 -34.20 20.60
C SER A 415 9.09 -33.77 21.82
N THR A 416 9.58 -34.11 23.02
CA THR A 416 8.97 -33.72 24.29
C THR A 416 8.89 -32.21 24.47
N GLN A 417 9.96 -31.46 24.14
CA GLN A 417 9.94 -29.99 24.23
C GLN A 417 9.01 -29.34 23.19
N ALA A 418 8.93 -29.91 21.98
CA ALA A 418 7.97 -29.47 20.98
C ALA A 418 6.53 -29.68 21.47
N ALA A 419 6.24 -30.84 22.08
CA ALA A 419 4.94 -31.18 22.62
C ALA A 419 4.51 -30.23 23.75
N TYR A 420 5.42 -29.92 24.68
CA TYR A 420 5.15 -28.98 25.77
C TYR A 420 4.89 -27.57 25.26
N ARG A 421 5.66 -27.09 24.28
CA ARG A 421 5.40 -25.78 23.64
C ARG A 421 4.06 -25.75 22.92
N SER A 422 3.65 -26.84 22.28
CA SER A 422 2.34 -26.90 21.65
C SER A 422 1.21 -26.87 22.67
N THR A 423 1.35 -27.62 23.77
CA THR A 423 0.37 -27.63 24.87
C THR A 423 0.25 -26.26 25.52
N GLN A 424 1.37 -25.56 25.73
CA GLN A 424 1.37 -24.18 26.25
C GLN A 424 0.58 -23.21 25.36
N ARG A 425 0.74 -23.30 24.04
CA ARG A 425 -0.01 -22.46 23.10
C ARG A 425 -1.52 -22.72 23.16
N VAL A 426 -1.93 -24.00 23.26
CA VAL A 426 -3.34 -24.36 23.40
C VAL A 426 -3.91 -23.84 24.71
N LEU A 427 -3.20 -24.04 25.83
CA LEU A 427 -3.62 -23.55 27.14
C LEU A 427 -3.77 -22.01 27.17
N ALA A 428 -2.85 -21.29 26.52
CA ALA A 428 -2.94 -19.83 26.39
C ALA A 428 -4.19 -19.40 25.60
N LYS A 429 -4.51 -20.09 24.50
CA LYS A 429 -5.74 -19.85 23.73
C LYS A 429 -7.02 -20.14 24.51
N LEU A 430 -6.97 -21.11 25.43
CA LEU A 430 -8.08 -21.44 26.34
C LEU A 430 -8.15 -20.53 27.58
N GLY A 431 -7.35 -19.46 27.64
CA GLY A 431 -7.36 -18.48 28.73
C GLY A 431 -6.58 -18.90 29.99
N TYR A 432 -5.88 -20.04 29.98
CA TYR A 432 -5.05 -20.46 31.11
C TYR A 432 -3.74 -19.68 31.14
N LYS A 433 -3.52 -18.94 32.22
CA LYS A 433 -2.31 -18.14 32.43
C LYS A 433 -1.21 -18.96 33.09
N ARG A 434 0.04 -18.68 32.72
CA ARG A 434 1.21 -19.23 33.40
C ARG A 434 1.28 -18.67 34.82
N GLY A 435 1.16 -19.52 35.83
CA GLY A 435 1.35 -19.11 37.22
C GLY A 435 2.76 -18.54 37.45
N LYS A 436 2.87 -17.37 38.09
CA LYS A 436 4.15 -16.83 38.55
C LYS A 436 4.70 -17.75 39.65
N LYS A 437 5.95 -18.19 39.53
CA LYS A 437 6.64 -18.90 40.61
C LYS A 437 6.74 -17.89 41.76
N LYS A 438 6.01 -18.07 42.87
CA LYS A 438 6.34 -17.37 44.12
C LYS A 438 7.81 -17.71 44.39
N ARG A 439 8.69 -16.70 44.42
CA ARG A 439 10.05 -16.86 44.96
C ARG A 439 9.87 -17.49 46.34
N GLY A 440 10.67 -18.52 46.62
CA GLY A 440 10.53 -19.34 47.81
C GLY A 440 10.37 -18.45 49.03
N LEU A 441 9.30 -18.69 49.79
CA LEU A 441 9.37 -18.45 51.22
C LEU A 441 10.50 -19.35 51.71
N GLY A 442 11.60 -18.74 52.16
CA GLY A 442 12.61 -19.47 52.91
C GLY A 442 11.91 -20.21 54.05
N LEU A 443 12.18 -21.50 54.18
CA LEU A 443 11.97 -22.15 55.45
C LEU A 443 12.91 -21.47 56.46
N ARG A 444 12.33 -20.88 57.50
CA ARG A 444 12.90 -21.05 58.85
C ARG A 444 12.37 -22.39 59.36
N ILE A 445 13.21 -23.41 59.33
CA ILE A 445 13.72 -24.14 60.50
C ILE A 445 15.14 -24.56 60.15
#